data_AF-A0A537K7T1-F1
#
_entry.id   AF-A0A537K7T1-F1
#
_cell.length_a   1.000
_cell.length_b   1.000
_cell.length_c   1.000
_cell.angle_alpha   90.00
_cell.angle_beta   90.00
_cell.angle_gamma   90.00
#
_symmetry.space_group_name_H-M   'P 1'
#
loop_
_entity.id
_entity.type
_entity.pdbx_description
1 polymer ?
#
loop_
_entity_poly.entity_id
_entity_poly.type
_entity_poly.pdbx_seq_one_letter_code
_entity_poly.pdbx_strand_id
1 'polypeptide(L)'
;MSFQEIWQQFIEGMKNTTWLEYIAVFAGIASVWYSRIENILVYPVGLINTIIYVWLSVEGQLFGEASVNLYYTVMSIYGWMLWTKKDKEQHIIVHVKFSDRRWWFYQLAFFAIFYLAIFISLSYLKRSFAPGAIPWADAFASATAFTGMWLMTKKKVESWYWWIALCFYQCILFCIINNGRLGTH
;
A
#
# COMPACT_ATOMS: atom_id res chain seq x y z
N MET A 1 8.51 -28.52 -0.84
CA MET A 1 7.88 -28.13 0.43
C MET A 1 6.82 -29.15 0.78
N SER A 2 7.06 -29.96 1.82
CA SER A 2 6.07 -30.92 2.34
C SER A 2 5.01 -30.18 3.15
N PHE A 3 3.80 -30.74 3.26
CA PHE A 3 2.73 -30.16 4.07
C PHE A 3 3.14 -29.94 5.54
N GLN A 4 4.01 -30.80 6.07
CA GLN A 4 4.54 -30.68 7.42
C GLN A 4 5.51 -29.50 7.57
N GLU A 5 6.33 -29.19 6.56
CA GLU A 5 7.21 -28.01 6.57
C GLU A 5 6.40 -26.72 6.56
N ILE A 6 5.34 -26.66 5.75
CA ILE A 6 4.42 -25.50 5.70
C ILE A 6 3.74 -25.32 7.06
N TRP A 7 3.28 -26.41 7.67
CA TRP A 7 2.62 -26.38 8.97
C TRP A 7 3.57 -25.95 10.10
N GLN A 8 4.83 -26.39 10.06
CA GLN A 8 5.82 -25.97 11.05
C GLN A 8 6.24 -24.51 10.86
N GLN A 9 6.47 -24.05 9.63
CA GLN A 9 6.75 -22.63 9.37
C GLN A 9 5.58 -21.73 9.81
N PHE A 10 4.34 -22.19 9.64
CA PHE A 10 3.17 -21.46 10.12
C PHE A 10 3.13 -21.36 11.65
N ILE A 11 3.35 -22.47 12.37
CA ILE A 11 3.38 -22.48 13.84
C ILE A 11 4.55 -21.66 14.39
N GLU A 12 5.72 -21.74 13.75
CA GLU A 12 6.91 -20.99 14.14
C GLU A 12 6.75 -19.50 13.87
N GLY A 13 6.14 -19.14 12.73
CA GLY A 13 5.72 -17.77 12.43
C GLY A 13 4.77 -17.21 13.49
N MET A 14 3.70 -17.94 13.83
CA MET A 14 2.76 -17.53 14.88
C MET A 14 3.41 -17.38 16.27
N LYS A 15 4.39 -18.22 16.61
CA LYS A 15 5.11 -18.12 17.90
C LYS A 15 6.07 -16.93 17.97
N ASN A 16 6.68 -16.57 16.86
CA ASN A 16 7.56 -15.40 16.76
C ASN A 16 6.78 -14.10 16.54
N THR A 17 5.48 -14.18 16.25
CA THR A 17 4.63 -13.02 16.01
C THR A 17 4.32 -12.31 17.32
N THR A 18 4.66 -11.02 17.40
CA THR A 18 4.47 -10.20 18.59
C THR A 18 2.98 -9.85 18.75
N TRP A 19 2.50 -9.60 19.98
CA TRP A 19 1.10 -9.18 20.19
C TRP A 19 0.71 -7.94 19.38
N LEU A 20 1.68 -7.06 19.11
CA LEU A 20 1.53 -5.88 18.26
C LEU A 20 1.25 -6.22 16.79
N GLU A 21 1.87 -7.25 16.24
CA GLU A 21 1.66 -7.68 14.85
C GLU A 21 0.25 -8.24 14.66
N TYR A 22 -0.26 -9.01 15.63
CA TYR A 22 -1.66 -9.44 15.59
C TYR A 22 -2.62 -8.25 15.57
N ILE A 23 -2.40 -7.26 16.44
CA ILE A 23 -3.22 -6.03 16.47
C ILE A 23 -3.13 -5.29 15.13
N ALA A 24 -1.94 -5.19 14.53
CA ALA A 24 -1.74 -4.57 13.23
C ALA A 24 -2.53 -5.31 12.13
N VAL A 25 -2.41 -6.63 12.05
CA VAL A 25 -3.14 -7.45 11.05
C VAL A 25 -4.65 -7.28 11.19
N PHE A 26 -5.19 -7.38 12.40
CA PHE A 26 -6.62 -7.17 12.64
C PHE A 26 -7.07 -5.75 12.31
N ALA A 27 -6.27 -4.74 12.65
CA ALA A 27 -6.52 -3.35 12.27
C ALA A 27 -6.48 -3.18 10.74
N GLY A 28 -5.56 -3.83 10.03
CA GLY A 28 -5.50 -3.83 8.58
C GLY A 28 -6.77 -4.40 7.93
N ILE A 29 -7.23 -5.55 8.41
CA ILE A 29 -8.47 -6.20 7.92
C ILE A 29 -9.68 -5.30 8.20
N ALA A 30 -9.77 -4.76 9.42
CA ALA A 30 -10.84 -3.84 9.80
C ALA A 30 -10.82 -2.57 8.94
N SER A 31 -9.64 -2.03 8.63
CA SER A 31 -9.48 -0.89 7.71
C SER A 31 -10.03 -1.22 6.32
N VAL A 32 -9.66 -2.36 5.73
CA VAL A 32 -10.20 -2.76 4.41
C VAL A 32 -11.73 -2.88 4.44
N TRP A 33 -12.27 -3.45 5.52
CA TRP A 33 -13.72 -3.57 5.71
C TRP A 33 -14.42 -2.21 5.83
N TYR A 34 -13.87 -1.29 6.62
CA TYR A 34 -14.40 0.07 6.73
C TYR A 34 -14.27 0.87 5.44
N SER A 35 -13.21 0.62 4.65
CA SER A 35 -13.06 1.20 3.31
C SER A 35 -14.19 0.77 2.38
N ARG A 36 -14.60 -0.52 2.47
CA ARG A 36 -15.73 -1.05 1.69
C ARG A 36 -17.07 -0.41 2.11
N ILE A 37 -17.25 -0.13 3.39
CA ILE A 37 -18.48 0.46 3.95
C ILE A 37 -18.48 1.99 3.84
N GLU A 38 -17.41 2.58 3.28
CA GLU A 38 -17.21 4.04 3.20
C GLU A 38 -17.35 4.75 4.56
N ASN A 39 -16.93 4.08 5.64
CA ASN A 39 -16.99 4.65 6.98
C ASN A 39 -15.73 5.47 7.26
N ILE A 40 -15.87 6.64 7.90
CA ILE A 40 -14.75 7.50 8.33
C ILE A 40 -13.77 6.78 9.27
N LEU A 41 -14.22 5.71 9.95
CA LEU A 41 -13.40 4.85 10.79
C LEU A 41 -12.30 4.10 10.03
N VAL A 42 -12.32 4.07 8.70
CA VAL A 42 -11.23 3.51 7.89
C VAL A 42 -9.88 4.16 8.21
N TYR A 43 -9.89 5.47 8.45
CA TYR A 43 -8.67 6.23 8.66
C TYR A 43 -8.02 6.03 10.03
N PRO A 44 -8.73 6.15 11.17
CA PRO A 44 -8.13 5.89 12.49
C PRO A 44 -7.67 4.44 12.63
N VAL A 45 -8.41 3.48 12.07
CA VAL A 45 -8.03 2.06 12.11
C VAL A 45 -6.82 1.78 11.21
N GLY A 46 -6.78 2.36 10.00
CA GLY A 46 -5.61 2.31 9.12
C GLY A 46 -4.38 3.03 9.68
N LEU A 47 -4.57 4.11 10.44
CA LEU A 47 -3.51 4.82 11.16
C LEU A 47 -2.86 3.95 12.22
N ILE A 48 -3.65 3.28 13.05
CA ILE A 48 -3.14 2.34 14.05
C ILE A 48 -2.31 1.24 13.38
N ASN A 49 -2.83 0.66 12.29
CA ASN A 49 -2.12 -0.36 11.54
C ASN A 49 -0.78 0.14 10.99
N THR A 50 -0.80 1.25 10.25
CA THR A 50 0.40 1.78 9.58
C THR A 50 1.45 2.26 10.58
N ILE A 51 1.06 2.86 11.70
CA ILE A 51 2.00 3.28 12.75
C ILE A 51 2.70 2.07 13.38
N ILE A 52 1.97 0.99 13.67
CA ILE A 52 2.57 -0.24 14.20
C ILE A 52 3.54 -0.83 13.17
N TYR A 53 3.17 -0.87 11.88
CA TYR A 53 4.05 -1.37 10.82
C TYR A 53 5.28 -0.49 10.59
N VAL A 54 5.17 0.84 10.71
CA VAL A 54 6.34 1.74 10.67
C VAL A 54 7.30 1.38 11.80
N TRP A 55 6.78 1.19 13.02
CA TRP A 55 7.60 0.87 14.19
C TRP A 55 8.32 -0.48 14.02
N LEU A 56 7.59 -1.53 13.62
CA LEU A 56 8.15 -2.86 13.34
C LEU A 56 9.19 -2.82 12.21
N SER A 57 8.94 -2.05 11.15
CA SER A 57 9.86 -1.93 10.03
C SER A 57 11.16 -1.20 10.41
N VAL A 58 11.08 -0.22 11.31
CA VAL A 58 12.27 0.47 11.84
C VAL A 58 13.08 -0.45 12.76
N GLU A 59 12.40 -1.23 13.61
CA GLU A 59 13.05 -2.22 14.48
C GLU A 59 13.75 -3.32 13.66
N GLY A 60 13.11 -3.79 12.59
CA GLY A 60 13.68 -4.74 11.64
C GLY A 60 14.74 -4.17 10.69
N GLN A 61 15.13 -2.89 10.83
CA GLN A 61 16.02 -2.16 9.91
C GLN A 61 15.56 -2.17 8.43
N LEU A 62 14.28 -2.41 8.19
CA LEU A 62 13.62 -2.40 6.88
C LEU A 62 13.14 -0.97 6.55
N PHE A 63 14.09 -0.06 6.37
CA PHE A 63 13.79 1.36 6.12
C PHE A 63 12.93 1.61 4.86
N GLY A 64 12.99 0.72 3.87
CA GLY A 64 12.13 0.76 2.68
C GLY A 64 10.66 0.55 3.03
N GLU A 65 10.36 -0.53 3.76
CA GLU A 65 9.01 -0.85 4.26
C GLU A 65 8.51 0.22 5.23
N ALA A 66 9.38 0.74 6.10
CA ALA A 66 9.05 1.82 7.02
C ALA A 66 8.60 3.09 6.26
N SER A 67 9.31 3.44 5.17
CA SER A 67 8.99 4.62 4.36
C SER A 67 7.64 4.49 3.65
N VAL A 68 7.33 3.30 3.12
CA VAL A 68 6.04 3.01 2.48
C VAL A 68 4.90 3.08 3.49
N ASN A 69 5.06 2.47 4.65
CA ASN A 69 4.05 2.53 5.71
C ASN A 69 3.86 3.95 6.25
N LEU A 70 4.92 4.75 6.36
CA LEU A 70 4.85 6.16 6.76
C LEU A 70 4.08 6.99 5.73
N TYR A 71 4.26 6.75 4.43
CA TYR A 71 3.43 7.36 3.41
C TYR A 71 1.96 7.02 3.60
N TYR A 72 1.63 5.75 3.86
CA TYR A 72 0.26 5.33 4.13
C TYR A 72 -0.33 5.99 5.38
N THR A 73 0.47 6.20 6.43
CA THR A 73 0.09 6.99 7.61
C THR A 73 -0.27 8.43 7.23
N VAL A 74 0.61 9.15 6.52
CA VAL A 74 0.36 10.54 6.10
C VAL A 74 -0.87 10.66 5.21
N MET A 75 -1.01 9.73 4.27
CA MET A 75 -2.18 9.65 3.38
C MET A 75 -3.47 9.36 4.13
N SER A 76 -3.41 8.51 5.15
CA SER A 76 -4.57 8.22 5.99
C SER A 76 -4.99 9.45 6.81
N ILE A 77 -4.05 10.24 7.33
CA ILE A 77 -4.34 11.52 7.99
C ILE A 77 -4.95 12.51 6.99
N TYR A 78 -4.37 12.63 5.79
CA TYR A 78 -4.89 13.52 4.74
C TYR A 78 -6.32 13.14 4.33
N GLY A 79 -6.58 11.84 4.14
CA GLY A 79 -7.90 11.35 3.81
C GLY A 79 -8.90 11.54 4.94
N TRP A 80 -8.45 11.38 6.18
CA TRP A 80 -9.26 11.69 7.35
C TRP A 80 -9.67 13.16 7.39
N MET A 81 -8.73 14.09 7.19
CA MET A 81 -9.02 15.53 7.14
C MET A 81 -9.99 15.87 6.01
N LEU A 82 -9.83 15.24 4.84
CA LEU A 82 -10.69 15.47 3.68
C LEU A 82 -12.11 14.92 3.89
N TRP A 83 -12.25 13.77 4.54
CA TRP A 83 -13.54 13.14 4.83
C TRP A 83 -14.25 13.73 6.05
N THR A 84 -13.50 14.33 6.97
CA THR A 84 -14.03 15.05 8.13
C THR A 84 -14.55 16.44 7.74
N LYS A 85 -14.11 17.00 6.60
CA LYS A 85 -14.66 18.25 6.05
C LYS A 85 -16.13 18.05 5.65
N LYS A 86 -17.03 18.57 6.49
CA LYS A 86 -18.46 18.73 6.24
C LYS A 86 -18.76 20.16 5.81
N ASP A 87 -19.75 20.35 4.94
CA ASP A 87 -20.21 21.69 4.56
C ASP A 87 -20.89 22.38 5.77
N LYS A 88 -21.15 23.69 5.68
CA LYS A 88 -21.88 24.45 6.72
C LYS A 88 -23.25 23.85 7.09
N GLU A 89 -23.81 23.01 6.22
CA GLU A 89 -25.08 22.29 6.43
C GLU A 89 -24.89 20.80 6.79
N GLN A 90 -23.72 20.39 7.27
CA GLN A 90 -23.40 19.02 7.70
C GLN A 90 -23.46 17.93 6.62
N HIS A 91 -23.65 18.28 5.35
CA HIS A 91 -23.58 17.32 4.24
C HIS A 91 -22.13 16.85 3.98
N ILE A 92 -21.97 15.57 3.67
CA ILE A 92 -20.69 14.97 3.28
C ILE A 92 -20.31 15.52 1.90
N ILE A 93 -19.27 16.35 1.83
CA ILE A 93 -18.88 17.08 0.61
C ILE A 93 -18.33 16.13 -0.48
N VAL A 94 -17.83 14.96 -0.06
CA VAL A 94 -17.21 13.98 -0.98
C VAL A 94 -18.27 13.01 -1.48
N HIS A 95 -18.80 13.28 -2.67
CA HIS A 95 -19.66 12.35 -3.41
C HIS A 95 -18.83 11.57 -4.43
N VAL A 96 -19.23 10.31 -4.70
CA VAL A 96 -18.60 9.49 -5.74
C VAL A 96 -18.74 10.21 -7.07
N LYS A 97 -17.62 10.64 -7.65
CA LYS A 97 -17.59 11.35 -8.94
C LYS A 97 -16.76 10.55 -9.94
N PHE A 98 -17.25 10.41 -11.16
CA PHE A 98 -16.39 10.04 -12.29
C PHE A 98 -15.35 11.15 -12.52
N SER A 99 -14.16 10.81 -13.01
CA SER A 99 -13.18 11.84 -13.35
C SER A 99 -13.34 12.30 -14.78
N ASP A 100 -13.16 13.61 -14.92
CA ASP A 100 -13.12 14.29 -16.20
C ASP A 100 -11.77 14.08 -16.88
N ARG A 101 -11.65 14.37 -18.18
CA ARG A 101 -10.42 14.16 -18.98
C ARG A 101 -9.20 14.94 -18.42
N ARG A 102 -9.44 16.07 -17.74
CA ARG A 102 -8.42 16.85 -17.01
C ARG A 102 -7.91 16.15 -15.74
N TRP A 103 -8.76 15.38 -15.07
CA TRP A 103 -8.37 14.63 -13.87
C TRP A 103 -7.44 13.47 -14.20
N TRP A 104 -7.58 12.87 -15.38
CA TRP A 104 -6.61 11.89 -15.90
C TRP A 104 -5.20 12.46 -16.00
N PHE A 105 -5.04 13.71 -16.41
CA PHE A 105 -3.73 14.36 -16.46
C PHE A 105 -3.13 14.54 -15.06
N TYR A 106 -3.95 14.96 -14.08
CA TYR A 106 -3.49 15.06 -12.69
C TYR A 106 -3.12 13.70 -12.09
N GLN A 107 -3.85 12.63 -12.44
CA GLN A 107 -3.55 11.26 -12.02
C GLN A 107 -2.21 10.79 -12.59
N LEU A 108 -2.00 10.97 -13.89
CA LEU A 108 -0.75 10.63 -14.56
C LEU A 108 0.44 11.45 -14.05
N ALA A 109 0.25 12.74 -13.82
CA ALA A 109 1.29 13.60 -13.25
C ALA A 109 1.65 13.18 -11.81
N PHE A 110 0.64 12.90 -10.98
CA PHE A 110 0.86 12.41 -9.62
C PHE A 110 1.57 11.06 -9.62
N PHE A 111 1.11 10.12 -10.46
CA PHE A 111 1.75 8.83 -10.66
C PHE A 111 3.21 8.99 -11.10
N ALA A 112 3.50 9.83 -12.10
CA ALA A 112 4.85 10.04 -12.61
C ALA A 112 5.79 10.65 -11.55
N ILE A 113 5.32 11.63 -10.77
CA ILE A 113 6.10 12.25 -9.69
C ILE A 113 6.43 11.21 -8.61
N PHE A 114 5.43 10.46 -8.15
CA PHE A 114 5.65 9.43 -7.14
C PHE A 114 6.49 8.27 -7.66
N TYR A 115 6.27 7.83 -8.90
CA TYR A 115 7.11 6.85 -9.56
C TYR A 115 8.57 7.29 -9.59
N LEU A 116 8.84 8.53 -10.03
CA LEU A 116 10.20 9.05 -10.09
C LEU A 116 10.84 9.15 -8.69
N ALA A 117 10.10 9.66 -7.71
CA ALA A 117 10.57 9.79 -6.33
C ALA A 117 10.90 8.42 -5.71
N ILE A 118 10.00 7.45 -5.85
CA ILE A 118 10.18 6.08 -5.34
C ILE A 118 11.29 5.38 -6.11
N PHE A 119 11.35 5.52 -7.44
CA PHE A 119 12.39 4.93 -8.27
C PHE A 119 13.79 5.46 -7.92
N ILE A 120 13.94 6.77 -7.71
CA ILE A 120 15.22 7.36 -7.28
C ILE A 120 15.59 6.86 -5.89
N SER A 121 14.64 6.85 -4.95
CA SER A 121 14.85 6.36 -3.59
C SER A 121 15.29 4.89 -3.58
N LEU A 122 14.55 4.00 -4.26
CA LEU A 122 14.89 2.58 -4.37
C LEU A 122 16.19 2.35 -5.13
N SER A 123 16.50 3.15 -6.16
CA SER A 123 17.75 3.03 -6.91
C SER A 123 18.97 3.42 -6.05
N TYR A 124 18.81 4.40 -5.16
CA TYR A 124 19.83 4.78 -4.20
C TYR A 124 20.01 3.73 -3.09
N LEU A 125 18.89 3.22 -2.56
CA LEU A 125 18.86 2.16 -1.54
C LEU A 125 19.40 0.82 -2.08
N LYS A 126 19.09 0.47 -3.34
CA LYS A 126 19.61 -0.74 -4.00
C LYS A 126 21.13 -0.78 -4.03
N ARG A 127 21.80 0.37 -4.22
CA ARG A 127 23.27 0.46 -4.20
C ARG A 127 23.87 0.14 -2.83
N SER A 128 23.10 0.25 -1.75
CA SER A 128 23.60 0.14 -0.38
C SER A 128 23.12 -1.10 0.37
N PHE A 129 21.91 -1.61 0.10
CA PHE A 129 21.27 -2.65 0.92
C PHE A 129 20.77 -3.91 0.18
N ALA A 130 20.42 -3.84 -1.12
CA ALA A 130 19.74 -4.96 -1.79
C ALA A 130 20.06 -5.07 -3.31
N PRO A 131 21.19 -5.68 -3.70
CA PRO A 131 21.61 -5.76 -5.11
C PRO A 131 20.66 -6.56 -6.02
N GLY A 132 19.80 -7.42 -5.45
CA GLY A 132 18.83 -8.25 -6.18
C GLY A 132 17.45 -7.63 -6.41
N ALA A 133 17.13 -6.48 -5.79
CA ALA A 133 15.83 -5.83 -5.98
C ALA A 133 15.66 -5.31 -7.41
N ILE A 134 14.42 -5.20 -7.91
CA ILE A 134 14.09 -4.67 -9.24
C ILE A 134 13.43 -3.29 -9.04
N PRO A 135 14.22 -2.20 -8.93
CA PRO A 135 13.71 -0.91 -8.44
C PRO A 135 12.61 -0.33 -9.31
N TRP A 136 12.68 -0.57 -10.62
CA TRP A 136 11.67 -0.06 -11.55
C TRP A 136 10.32 -0.75 -11.38
N ALA A 137 10.32 -2.04 -11.01
CA ALA A 137 9.09 -2.82 -10.85
C ALA A 137 8.42 -2.52 -9.51
N ASP A 138 9.23 -2.49 -8.45
CA ASP A 138 8.74 -2.16 -7.10
C ASP A 138 8.27 -0.69 -7.02
N ALA A 139 8.97 0.23 -7.71
CA ALA A 139 8.52 1.63 -7.83
C ALA A 139 7.23 1.76 -8.63
N PHE A 140 7.04 0.97 -9.69
CA PHE A 140 5.79 0.97 -10.46
C PHE A 140 4.62 0.45 -9.63
N ALA A 141 4.79 -0.67 -8.93
CA ALA A 141 3.77 -1.22 -8.04
C ALA A 141 3.41 -0.23 -6.93
N SER A 142 4.41 0.36 -6.27
CA SER A 142 4.20 1.34 -5.20
C SER A 142 3.52 2.62 -5.70
N ALA A 143 3.94 3.18 -6.84
CA ALA A 143 3.33 4.36 -7.42
C ALA A 143 1.86 4.12 -7.85
N THR A 144 1.58 2.92 -8.39
CA THR A 144 0.23 2.47 -8.75
C THR A 144 -0.66 2.38 -7.51
N ALA A 145 -0.15 1.76 -6.43
CA ALA A 145 -0.84 1.66 -5.15
C ALA A 145 -1.09 3.05 -4.52
N PHE A 146 -0.09 3.93 -4.56
CA PHE A 146 -0.17 5.28 -4.00
C PHE A 146 -1.21 6.13 -4.75
N THR A 147 -1.24 6.00 -6.07
CA THR A 147 -2.25 6.65 -6.92
C THR A 147 -3.63 6.08 -6.66
N GLY A 148 -3.78 4.75 -6.58
CA GLY A 148 -5.04 4.08 -6.22
C GLY A 148 -5.59 4.55 -4.88
N MET A 149 -4.74 4.62 -3.86
CA MET A 149 -5.10 5.10 -2.53
C MET A 149 -5.50 6.59 -2.53
N TRP A 150 -4.76 7.45 -3.24
CA TRP A 150 -5.12 8.86 -3.39
C TRP A 150 -6.51 9.04 -4.02
N LEU A 151 -6.84 8.24 -5.04
CA LEU A 151 -8.14 8.29 -5.71
C LEU A 151 -9.25 7.75 -4.81
N MET A 152 -8.97 6.71 -4.02
CA MET A 152 -9.88 6.15 -3.03
C MET A 152 -10.24 7.21 -1.98
N THR A 153 -9.24 7.94 -1.48
CA THR A 153 -9.44 9.08 -0.58
C THR A 153 -10.31 10.18 -1.20
N LYS A 154 -10.28 10.35 -2.53
CA LYS A 154 -11.13 11.32 -3.25
C LYS A 154 -12.50 10.76 -3.66
N LYS A 155 -12.86 9.53 -3.23
CA LYS A 155 -14.05 8.76 -3.66
C LYS A 155 -14.21 8.69 -5.18
N LYS A 156 -13.12 8.45 -5.90
CA LYS A 156 -13.14 8.24 -7.36
C LYS A 156 -13.27 6.76 -7.67
N VAL A 157 -14.21 6.41 -8.55
CA VAL A 157 -14.43 5.01 -9.01
C VAL A 157 -13.18 4.43 -9.66
N GLU A 158 -12.35 5.29 -10.27
CA GLU A 158 -11.13 4.87 -10.96
C GLU A 158 -10.08 4.27 -10.04
N SER A 159 -10.17 4.49 -8.73
CA SER A 159 -9.33 3.78 -7.75
C SER A 159 -9.40 2.27 -7.94
N TRP A 160 -10.57 1.71 -8.26
CA TRP A 160 -10.74 0.29 -8.53
C TRP A 160 -9.96 -0.19 -9.75
N TYR A 161 -9.90 0.61 -10.82
CA TYR A 161 -9.09 0.27 -12.00
C TYR A 161 -7.60 0.23 -11.66
N TRP A 162 -7.12 1.18 -10.85
CA TRP A 162 -5.74 1.20 -10.37
C TRP A 162 -5.41 -0.01 -9.50
N TRP A 163 -6.32 -0.42 -8.61
CA TRP A 163 -6.15 -1.64 -7.80
C TRP A 163 -6.12 -2.92 -8.64
N ILE A 164 -7.01 -3.03 -9.63
CA ILE A 164 -7.01 -4.18 -10.55
C ILE A 164 -5.72 -4.22 -11.37
N ALA A 165 -5.26 -3.07 -11.89
CA ALA A 165 -4.01 -2.96 -12.62
C ALA A 165 -2.80 -3.37 -11.76
N LEU A 166 -2.78 -2.94 -10.48
CA LEU A 166 -1.76 -3.34 -9.52
C LEU A 166 -1.76 -4.86 -9.31
N CYS A 167 -2.92 -5.47 -9.05
CA CYS A 167 -3.03 -6.91 -8.86
C CYS A 167 -2.52 -7.68 -10.08
N PHE A 168 -2.89 -7.26 -11.27
CA PHE A 168 -2.44 -7.91 -12.51
C PHE A 168 -0.93 -7.77 -12.71
N TYR A 169 -0.38 -6.57 -12.48
CA TYR A 169 1.05 -6.31 -12.56
C TYR A 169 1.84 -7.16 -11.56
N GLN A 170 1.38 -7.22 -10.31
CA GLN A 170 2.01 -8.02 -9.25
C GLN A 170 2.02 -9.52 -9.61
N CYS A 171 0.90 -10.04 -10.13
CA CYS A 171 0.80 -11.42 -10.59
C CYS A 171 1.80 -11.73 -11.71
N ILE A 172 1.91 -10.84 -12.72
CA ILE A 172 2.88 -11.00 -13.81
C ILE A 172 4.31 -10.95 -13.26
N LEU A 173 4.63 -9.96 -12.43
CA LEU A 173 5.98 -9.81 -11.87
C LEU A 173 6.39 -11.05 -11.06
N PHE A 174 5.49 -11.57 -10.23
CA PHE A 174 5.73 -12.79 -9.47
C PHE A 174 5.93 -13.99 -10.39
N CYS A 175 5.12 -14.13 -11.44
CA CYS A 175 5.28 -15.18 -12.44
C CYS A 175 6.64 -15.10 -13.14
N ILE A 176 7.08 -13.91 -13.57
CA ILE A 176 8.37 -13.68 -14.24
C ILE A 176 9.53 -14.03 -13.30
N ILE A 177 9.50 -13.55 -12.06
CA ILE A 177 10.56 -13.82 -11.07
C ILE A 177 10.67 -15.32 -10.79
N ASN A 178 9.53 -16.00 -10.63
CA ASN A 178 9.52 -17.43 -10.32
C ASN A 178 9.94 -18.28 -11.53
N ASN A 179 9.54 -17.91 -12.75
CA ASN A 179 9.97 -18.58 -13.98
C ASN A 179 11.47 -18.34 -14.27
N GLY A 180 12.00 -17.15 -13.94
CA GLY A 180 13.43 -16.85 -14.02
C GLY A 180 14.29 -17.60 -13.01
N ARG A 181 13.73 -17.95 -11.84
CA ARG A 181 14.37 -18.82 -10.84
C ARG A 181 14.33 -20.31 -11.20
N LEU A 182 13.39 -20.72 -12.03
CA LEU A 182 13.24 -22.11 -12.52
C LEU A 182 14.12 -22.42 -13.75
N GLY A 183 14.69 -21.40 -14.40
CA GLY A 183 15.59 -21.54 -15.55
C GLY A 183 17.07 -21.75 -15.21
N THR A 184 17.43 -21.84 -13.93
CA THR A 184 18.82 -22.06 -13.46
C THR A 184 18.95 -23.31 -12.59
N HIS A 185 18.28 -24.39 -12.97
CA HIS A 185 18.52 -25.73 -12.44
C HIS A 185 18.72 -26.73 -13.58
#